data_AF-A0A3C1DYL8-F1
#
_entry.id   AF-A0A3C1DYL8-F1
#
_cell.length_a   1.000
_cell.length_b   1.000
_cell.length_c   1.000
_cell.angle_alpha   90.00
_cell.angle_beta   90.00
_cell.angle_gamma   90.00
#
_symmetry.space_group_name_H-M   'P 1'
#
loop_
_entity.id
_entity.type
_entity.pdbx_description
1 polymer ?
#
loop_
_entity_poly.entity_id
_entity_poly.type
_entity_poly.pdbx_seq_one_letter_code
_entity_poly.pdbx_strand_id
1 'polypeptide(L)'
;MNSNEFLITHLGPRHREAFIALVPTRAGRRPIAQFNDTLSGQDDGLCLCLVAETRDGRLLGVVRAPSPVGQGDLAADLVIAESDAVAGALLRELGLSLAETTQPRSDAASLSATARR
;
A
#
# COMPACT_ATOMS: atom_id res chain seq x y z
N MET A 1 28.99 -4.87 -6.35
CA MET A 1 27.72 -5.51 -5.97
C MET A 1 26.61 -4.65 -6.54
N ASN A 2 25.91 -5.13 -7.58
CA ASN A 2 24.81 -4.39 -8.17
C ASN A 2 23.62 -4.50 -7.23
N SER A 3 23.23 -3.39 -6.61
CA SER A 3 21.93 -3.29 -5.95
C SER A 3 20.88 -3.58 -7.02
N ASN A 4 20.09 -4.64 -6.85
CA ASN A 4 18.92 -4.85 -7.70
C ASN A 4 18.00 -3.66 -7.48
N GLU A 5 18.01 -2.70 -8.42
CA GLU A 5 17.13 -1.54 -8.36
C GLU A 5 15.70 -2.02 -8.56
N PHE A 6 14.84 -1.69 -7.61
CA PHE A 6 13.40 -1.91 -7.69
C PHE A 6 12.67 -0.61 -7.37
N LEU A 7 11.46 -0.51 -7.89
CA LEU A 7 10.55 0.59 -7.68
C LEU A 7 9.45 0.14 -6.70
N ILE A 8 9.11 1.00 -5.76
CA ILE A 8 7.94 0.78 -4.90
C ILE A 8 6.79 1.64 -5.45
N THR A 9 5.66 1.01 -5.72
CA THR A 9 4.46 1.69 -6.24
C THR A 9 3.20 1.13 -5.59
N HIS A 10 2.08 1.83 -5.73
CA HIS A 10 0.78 1.27 -5.36
C HIS A 10 0.42 0.09 -6.25
N LEU A 11 -0.19 -0.93 -5.67
CA LEU A 11 -0.80 -2.00 -6.44
C LEU A 11 -1.89 -1.41 -7.35
N GLY A 12 -1.70 -1.51 -8.67
CA GLY A 12 -2.69 -1.24 -9.70
C GLY A 12 -2.96 -2.43 -10.65
N PRO A 13 -3.88 -2.27 -11.62
CA PRO A 13 -4.34 -3.34 -12.53
C PRO A 13 -3.23 -4.07 -13.29
N ARG A 14 -2.17 -3.35 -13.67
CA ARG A 14 -1.03 -3.91 -14.42
C ARG A 14 -0.30 -5.04 -13.69
N HIS A 15 -0.38 -5.07 -12.35
CA HIS A 15 0.34 -6.05 -11.55
C HIS A 15 -0.42 -7.37 -11.37
N ARG A 16 -1.62 -7.51 -11.96
CA ARG A 16 -2.51 -8.66 -11.74
C ARG A 16 -1.82 -10.01 -11.87
N GLU A 17 -1.20 -10.28 -13.01
CA GLU A 17 -0.57 -11.58 -13.28
C GLU A 17 0.62 -11.84 -12.35
N ALA A 18 1.46 -10.82 -12.13
CA ALA A 18 2.62 -10.93 -11.26
C ALA A 18 2.23 -11.10 -9.79
N PHE A 19 1.14 -10.45 -9.34
CA PHE A 19 0.58 -10.64 -8.00
C PHE A 19 0.03 -12.05 -7.83
N ILE A 20 -0.72 -12.57 -8.81
CA ILE A 20 -1.26 -13.93 -8.79
C ILE A 20 -0.12 -14.97 -8.71
N ALA A 21 0.99 -14.72 -9.41
CA ALA A 21 2.17 -15.58 -9.37
C ALA A 21 2.91 -15.51 -8.02
N LEU A 22 3.00 -14.33 -7.41
CA LEU A 22 3.73 -14.10 -6.17
C LEU A 22 2.95 -14.53 -4.92
N VAL A 23 1.63 -14.30 -4.90
CA VAL A 23 0.80 -14.52 -3.71
C VAL A 23 0.30 -15.96 -3.68
N PRO A 24 0.75 -16.76 -2.69
CA PRO A 24 0.29 -18.14 -2.58
C PRO A 24 -1.19 -18.18 -2.24
N THR A 25 -1.87 -19.23 -2.72
CA THR A 25 -3.26 -19.50 -2.35
C THR A 25 -3.33 -19.72 -0.84
N ARG A 26 -3.94 -18.80 -0.09
CA ARG A 26 -4.15 -18.93 1.36
C ARG A 26 -5.60 -19.28 1.65
N ALA A 27 -5.81 -20.28 2.52
CA ALA A 27 -7.10 -20.60 3.14
C ALA A 27 -8.30 -20.63 2.16
N GLY A 28 -8.12 -21.22 0.98
CA GLY A 28 -9.20 -21.37 -0.02
C GLY A 28 -9.56 -20.11 -0.81
N ARG A 29 -8.95 -18.95 -0.53
CA ARG A 29 -9.10 -17.76 -1.38
C ARG A 29 -8.17 -17.85 -2.58
N ARG A 30 -8.77 -17.79 -3.78
CA ARG A 30 -8.02 -17.76 -5.04
C ARG A 30 -7.22 -16.44 -5.12
N PRO A 31 -5.94 -16.46 -5.54
CA PRO A 31 -5.13 -15.24 -5.65
C PRO A 31 -5.77 -14.13 -6.50
N ILE A 32 -6.53 -14.50 -7.54
CA ILE A 32 -7.31 -13.57 -8.35
C ILE A 32 -8.33 -12.79 -7.52
N ALA A 33 -9.08 -13.49 -6.64
CA ALA A 33 -10.07 -12.84 -5.79
C ALA A 33 -9.38 -11.92 -4.76
N GLN A 34 -8.26 -12.37 -4.20
CA GLN A 34 -7.48 -11.54 -3.28
C GLN A 34 -6.93 -10.27 -3.95
N PHE A 35 -6.48 -10.37 -5.21
CA PHE A 35 -6.05 -9.20 -5.99
C PHE A 35 -7.20 -8.21 -6.19
N ASN A 36 -8.35 -8.69 -6.68
CA ASN A 36 -9.52 -7.84 -6.94
C ASN A 36 -10.02 -7.17 -5.66
N ASP A 37 -10.11 -7.91 -4.55
CA ASP A 37 -10.52 -7.37 -3.25
C ASP A 37 -9.54 -6.29 -2.76
N THR A 38 -8.23 -6.51 -2.95
CA THR A 38 -7.20 -5.55 -2.52
C THR A 38 -7.26 -4.29 -3.35
N LEU A 39 -7.42 -4.41 -4.67
CA LEU A 39 -7.54 -3.27 -5.57
C LEU A 39 -8.79 -2.43 -5.26
N SER A 40 -9.95 -3.08 -5.10
CA SER A 40 -11.19 -2.41 -4.68
C SER A 40 -11.02 -1.74 -3.31
N GLY A 41 -10.40 -2.43 -2.36
CA GLY A 41 -10.15 -1.89 -1.03
C GLY A 41 -9.22 -0.68 -1.02
N GLN A 42 -8.31 -0.55 -2.00
CA GLN A 42 -7.52 0.68 -2.17
C GLN A 42 -8.34 1.82 -2.76
N ASP A 43 -9.16 1.54 -3.78
CA ASP A 43 -10.03 2.54 -4.40
C ASP A 43 -11.04 3.11 -3.39
N ASP A 44 -11.54 2.26 -2.49
CA ASP A 44 -12.46 2.63 -1.40
C ASP A 44 -11.73 3.24 -0.17
N GLY A 45 -10.40 3.34 -0.20
CA GLY A 45 -9.59 3.85 0.92
C GLY A 45 -9.64 2.98 2.17
N LEU A 46 -9.97 1.70 2.05
CA LEU A 46 -10.07 0.70 3.11
C LEU A 46 -8.75 -0.02 3.39
N CYS A 47 -7.82 -0.03 2.44
CA CYS A 47 -6.48 -0.55 2.63
C CYS A 47 -5.45 0.19 1.77
N LEU A 48 -4.18 0.06 2.15
CA LEU A 48 -3.05 0.49 1.36
C LEU A 48 -2.24 -0.75 0.97
N CYS A 49 -1.98 -0.94 -0.32
CA CYS A 49 -1.12 -2.01 -0.82
C CYS A 49 -0.01 -1.43 -1.69
N LEU A 50 1.22 -1.77 -1.35
CA LEU A 50 2.41 -1.41 -2.11
C LEU A 50 3.06 -2.67 -2.69
N VAL A 51 3.66 -2.53 -3.86
CA VAL A 51 4.42 -3.56 -4.54
C VAL A 51 5.83 -3.08 -4.81
N ALA A 52 6.81 -3.98 -4.67
CA ALA A 52 8.17 -3.76 -5.13
C ALA A 52 8.31 -4.47 -6.47
N GLU A 53 8.67 -3.75 -7.52
CA GLU A 53 8.82 -4.29 -8.87
C GLU A 53 10.17 -3.93 -9.49
N THR A 54 10.70 -4.81 -10.31
CA THR A 54 11.83 -4.51 -11.20
C THR A 54 11.37 -3.69 -12.41
N ARG A 55 12.32 -3.12 -13.16
CA ARG A 55 12.00 -2.29 -14.35
C ARG A 55 11.25 -3.05 -15.46
N ASP A 56 11.41 -4.36 -15.53
CA ASP A 56 10.69 -5.26 -16.45
C ASP A 56 9.34 -5.74 -15.91
N GLY A 57 8.90 -5.25 -14.74
CA GLY A 57 7.56 -5.52 -14.19
C GLY A 57 7.44 -6.81 -13.38
N ARG A 58 8.56 -7.46 -13.02
CA ARG A 58 8.54 -8.60 -12.10
C ARG A 58 8.36 -8.09 -10.67
N LEU A 59 7.39 -8.65 -9.95
CA LEU A 59 7.22 -8.33 -8.53
C LEU A 59 8.25 -9.07 -7.68
N LEU A 60 8.93 -8.32 -6.83
CA LEU A 60 9.85 -8.82 -5.81
C LEU A 60 9.18 -8.91 -4.43
N GLY A 61 8.06 -8.23 -4.25
CA GLY A 61 7.34 -8.23 -2.99
C GLY A 61 6.04 -7.45 -3.03
N VAL A 62 5.19 -7.72 -2.05
CA VAL A 62 3.94 -7.02 -1.79
C VAL A 62 3.75 -6.84 -0.29
N VAL A 63 3.29 -5.65 0.10
CA VAL A 63 2.86 -5.36 1.46
C VAL A 63 1.47 -4.75 1.44
N ARG A 64 0.63 -5.13 2.40
CA ARG A 64 -0.69 -4.53 2.61
C ARG A 64 -0.91 -4.23 4.08
N ALA A 65 -1.54 -3.09 4.34
CA ALA A 65 -2.11 -2.76 5.63
C ALA A 65 -3.54 -2.24 5.47
N PRO A 66 -4.43 -2.50 6.46
CA PRO A 66 -5.72 -1.82 6.51
C PRO A 66 -5.53 -0.31 6.67
N SER A 67 -6.48 0.46 6.15
CA SER A 67 -6.49 1.90 6.26
C SER A 67 -6.73 2.34 7.72
N PRO A 68 -6.12 3.46 8.17
CA PRO A 68 -6.28 3.96 9.54
C PRO A 68 -7.68 4.50 9.87
N VAL A 69 -8.64 4.46 8.93
CA VAL A 69 -9.99 5.01 9.15
C VAL A 69 -10.75 4.13 10.15
N GLY A 70 -10.63 4.48 11.43
CA GLY A 70 -11.24 3.77 12.55
C GLY A 70 -10.20 3.00 13.36
N GLN A 71 -9.59 3.70 14.33
CA GLN A 71 -8.66 3.23 15.36
C GLN A 71 -8.48 1.70 15.48
N GLY A 72 -7.31 1.23 15.07
CA GLY A 72 -6.86 -0.15 15.21
C GLY A 72 -5.35 -0.24 15.00
N ASP A 73 -4.77 -1.41 15.31
CA ASP A 73 -3.35 -1.71 15.13
C ASP A 73 -3.02 -1.63 13.63
N LEU A 74 -2.13 -0.71 13.24
CA LEU A 74 -1.70 -0.49 11.85
C LEU A 74 -0.71 -1.57 11.37
N ALA A 75 -0.93 -2.81 11.80
CA ALA A 75 -0.10 -3.93 11.45
C ALA A 75 -0.35 -4.33 9.99
N ALA A 76 0.73 -4.54 9.24
CA ALA A 76 0.64 -5.13 7.92
C ALA A 76 0.01 -6.53 8.02
N ASP A 77 -1.07 -6.77 7.27
CA ASP A 77 -1.79 -8.05 7.27
C ASP A 77 -1.30 -8.99 6.16
N LEU A 78 -0.48 -8.46 5.24
CA LEU A 78 0.23 -9.20 4.21
C LEU A 78 1.64 -8.63 4.03
N VAL A 79 2.64 -9.49 4.14
CA VAL A 79 4.03 -9.21 3.76
C VAL A 79 4.56 -10.43 3.03
N ILE A 80 4.93 -10.25 1.76
CA ILE A 80 5.63 -11.25 0.95
C ILE A 80 6.77 -10.54 0.24
N ALA A 81 7.99 -11.04 0.34
CA ALA A 81 9.16 -10.46 -0.31
C ALA A 81 10.19 -11.53 -0.64
N GLU A 82 10.91 -11.37 -1.76
CA GLU A 82 12.02 -12.24 -2.16
C GLU A 82 13.26 -12.09 -1.25
N SER A 83 13.36 -11.02 -0.47
CA SER A 83 14.46 -10.80 0.48
C SER A 83 14.07 -9.84 1.62
N ASP A 84 14.83 -9.88 2.72
CA ASP A 84 14.68 -8.96 3.85
C ASP A 84 14.88 -7.49 3.46
N ALA A 85 15.76 -7.22 2.49
CA ALA A 85 15.99 -5.87 1.98
C ALA A 85 14.73 -5.30 1.30
N VAL A 86 14.04 -6.14 0.50
CA VAL A 86 12.78 -5.76 -0.15
C VAL A 86 11.67 -5.61 0.89
N ALA A 87 11.57 -6.53 1.86
CA ALA A 87 10.60 -6.45 2.95
C ALA A 87 10.77 -5.16 3.77
N GLY A 88 12.01 -4.83 4.14
CA GLY A 88 12.33 -3.62 4.90
C GLY A 88 12.01 -2.34 4.13
N ALA A 89 12.29 -2.31 2.83
CA ALA A 89 11.96 -1.17 1.98
C ALA A 89 10.44 -0.98 1.85
N LEU A 90 9.68 -2.07 1.64
CA LEU A 90 8.22 -2.05 1.58
C LEU A 90 7.57 -1.60 2.89
N LEU A 91 8.01 -2.14 4.03
CA LEU A 91 7.49 -1.77 5.35
C LEU A 91 7.80 -0.31 5.70
N ARG A 92 9.00 0.17 5.33
CA ARG A 92 9.37 1.57 5.51
C ARG A 92 8.47 2.50 4.68
N GLU A 93 8.29 2.19 3.40
CA GLU A 93 7.44 3.00 2.52
C GLU A 93 5.98 3.01 2.99
N LEU A 94 5.46 1.84 3.39
CA LEU A 94 4.12 1.71 3.96
C LEU A 94 3.94 2.61 5.19
N GLY A 95 4.93 2.63 6.10
CA GLY A 95 4.90 3.48 7.29
C GLY A 95 4.88 4.98 6.94
N LEU A 96 5.63 5.39 5.91
CA LEU A 96 5.63 6.77 5.42
C LEU A 96 4.26 7.16 4.83
N SER A 97 3.70 6.33 3.93
CA SER A 97 2.40 6.60 3.31
C SER A 97 1.26 6.67 4.34
N LEU A 98 1.27 5.80 5.37
CA LEU A 98 0.27 5.83 6.44
C LEU A 98 0.37 7.09 7.30
N ALA A 99 1.59 7.58 7.57
CA ALA A 99 1.80 8.82 8.32
C ALA A 99 1.28 10.06 7.57
N GLU A 100 1.48 10.12 6.24
CA GLU A 100 0.95 11.18 5.38
C GLU A 100 -0.59 11.22 5.37
N THR A 101 -1.22 10.05 5.44
CA THR A 101 -2.69 9.92 5.41
C THR A 101 -3.34 10.35 6.74
N THR A 102 -2.58 10.37 7.85
CA THR A 102 -3.09 10.62 9.21
C THR A 102 -3.00 12.10 9.65
N GLN A 103 -2.38 12.99 8.85
CA GLN A 103 -2.32 14.41 9.20
C GLN A 103 -3.69 15.09 9.00
N PRO A 104 -4.21 15.84 9.99
CA PRO A 104 -5.39 16.66 9.79
C PRO A 104 -5.07 17.73 8.74
N ARG A 105 -5.87 17.81 7.67
CA ARG A 105 -5.85 18.97 6.75
C ARG A 105 -6.13 20.24 7.56
N SER A 106 -5.07 20.93 7.95
CA SER A 106 -5.10 22.22 8.63
C SER A 106 -5.40 23.36 7.63
N ASP A 107 -6.52 23.29 6.91
CA ASP A 107 -6.97 24.34 5.99
C ASP A 107 -8.43 24.76 6.25
N ALA A 108 -8.80 24.91 7.53
CA ALA A 108 -10.08 25.50 7.93
C ALA A 108 -9.92 26.68 8.90
N ALA A 109 -8.81 27.42 8.80
CA ALA A 109 -8.59 28.64 9.58
C ALA A 109 -8.16 29.78 8.67
N SER A 110 -9.04 30.23 7.79
CA SER A 110 -8.96 31.59 7.24
C SER A 110 -10.31 32.08 6.73
N LEU A 111 -10.70 33.23 7.30
CA LEU A 111 -11.69 34.19 6.80
C LEU A 111 -13.17 33.92 7.13
N SER A 112 -13.52 34.16 8.38
CA SER A 112 -14.81 34.79 8.73
C SER A 112 -14.61 35.79 9.87
N ALA A 113 -13.85 36.85 9.59
CA ALA A 113 -13.86 38.08 10.38
C ALA A 113 -14.55 39.18 9.57
N THR A 114 -15.83 38.99 9.28
CA THR A 114 -16.74 40.09 8.97
C THR A 114 -17.04 40.81 10.28
N ALA A 115 -16.19 41.77 10.66
CA ALA A 115 -16.54 42.75 11.68
C ALA A 115 -16.80 44.09 10.98
N ARG A 116 -18.07 44.35 10.72
CA ARG A 116 -18.59 45.68 10.38
C ARG A 116 -18.35 46.61 11.57
N ARG A 117 -17.67 47.74 11.35
CA ARG A 117 -18.13 49.11 11.61
C ARG A 117 -17.02 50.11 11.33
#